data_AF-A0A1Y0IHX0-F1
#
_entry.id   AF-A0A1Y0IHX0-F1
#
_cell.length_a   1.000
_cell.length_b   1.000
_cell.length_c   1.000
_cell.angle_alpha   90.00
_cell.angle_beta   90.00
_cell.angle_gamma   90.00
#
_symmetry.space_group_name_H-M   'P 1'
#
loop_
_entity.id
_entity.type
_entity.pdbx_description
1 polymer ?
#
loop_
_entity_poly.entity_id
_entity_poly.type
_entity_poly.pdbx_seq_one_letter_code
_entity_poly.pdbx_strand_id
1 'polypeptide(L)'
;MKELSLFEELFQSVEGNTEKLSGMLSRAALDVPSLKYETRVPQLEYMCLIMENMVLTKKPRARIYAGFQKLSRAVDPVLERFFQMAEFCEGVTIFGENDKAMPKHDGVEYISLPPRHKLTREWFLVVQAPTMKQMMVAYDMDGFGKLEVEEERNFKGVKSIHPAVVDRAAALLEELAQSRLTV
;
A
#
# COMPACT_ATOMS: atom_id res chain seq x y z
N MET A 1 2.02 -16.73 11.19
CA MET A 1 2.04 -15.31 10.77
C MET A 1 1.11 -14.54 11.69
N LYS A 2 1.58 -13.41 12.26
CA LYS A 2 0.81 -12.55 13.19
C LYS A 2 -0.38 -11.93 12.45
N GLU A 3 -1.57 -11.84 13.06
CA GLU A 3 -2.66 -11.08 12.47
C GLU A 3 -2.37 -9.57 12.56
N LEU A 4 -2.25 -8.91 11.40
CA LEU A 4 -2.00 -7.48 11.29
C LEU A 4 -3.07 -6.82 10.41
N SER A 5 -3.65 -5.74 10.90
CA SER A 5 -4.38 -4.75 10.09
C SER A 5 -3.61 -3.44 10.14
N LEU A 6 -3.03 -3.02 9.02
CA LEU A 6 -2.29 -1.77 8.94
C LEU A 6 -3.26 -0.57 9.06
N PHE A 7 -4.47 -0.73 8.52
CA PHE A 7 -5.55 0.24 8.68
C PHE A 7 -5.93 0.46 10.15
N GLU A 8 -6.27 -0.60 10.90
CA GLU A 8 -6.66 -0.48 12.32
C GLU A 8 -5.56 0.17 13.16
N GLU A 9 -4.29 -0.20 12.92
CA GLU A 9 -3.13 0.33 13.64
C GLU A 9 -2.88 1.82 13.38
N LEU A 10 -3.07 2.28 12.14
CA LEU A 10 -2.65 3.62 11.72
C LEU A 10 -3.79 4.63 11.61
N PHE A 11 -5.03 4.19 11.38
CA PHE A 11 -6.14 5.11 11.15
C PHE A 11 -6.36 6.05 12.33
N GLN A 12 -6.22 5.56 13.58
CA GLN A 12 -6.35 6.40 14.77
C GLN A 12 -5.11 7.28 15.05
N SER A 13 -3.98 6.98 14.43
CA SER A 13 -2.73 7.74 14.61
C SER A 13 -2.67 9.05 13.82
N VAL A 14 -3.64 9.26 12.91
CA VAL A 14 -3.77 10.49 12.12
C VAL A 14 -4.97 11.28 12.62
N GLU A 15 -4.78 12.56 12.90
CA GLU A 15 -5.83 13.47 13.33
C GLU A 15 -6.73 13.93 12.17
N GLY A 16 -7.87 14.51 12.49
CA GLY A 16 -8.81 15.07 11.52
C GLY A 16 -10.02 14.19 11.21
N ASN A 17 -10.97 14.78 10.49
CA ASN A 17 -12.19 14.11 10.04
C ASN A 17 -11.92 13.29 8.78
N THR A 18 -12.80 12.31 8.52
CA THR A 18 -12.75 11.55 7.26
C THR A 18 -13.31 12.42 6.12
N GLU A 19 -12.51 12.67 5.10
CA GLU A 19 -12.90 13.41 3.91
C GLU A 19 -13.31 12.47 2.77
N LYS A 20 -14.27 12.87 1.94
CA LYS A 20 -14.64 12.10 0.75
C LYS A 20 -13.80 12.55 -0.44
N LEU A 21 -12.96 11.66 -0.96
CA LEU A 21 -12.21 11.88 -2.18
C LEU A 21 -13.04 11.42 -3.37
N SER A 22 -13.62 12.36 -4.10
CA SER A 22 -14.43 12.11 -5.29
C SER A 22 -14.12 13.10 -6.41
N GLY A 23 -14.27 12.68 -7.66
CA GLY A 23 -14.01 13.51 -8.85
C GLY A 23 -12.53 13.56 -9.24
N MET A 24 -12.13 14.59 -10.01
CA MET A 24 -10.71 14.91 -10.21
C MET A 24 -10.12 15.23 -8.84
N LEU A 25 -9.22 14.39 -8.33
CA LEU A 25 -8.52 14.63 -7.07
C LEU A 25 -7.99 16.05 -7.09
N SER A 26 -8.51 16.91 -6.22
CA SER A 26 -7.92 18.22 -6.05
C SER A 26 -6.50 17.97 -5.54
N ARG A 27 -5.47 18.39 -6.28
CA ARG A 27 -4.06 18.23 -5.87
C ARG A 27 -3.86 18.63 -4.39
N ALA A 28 -4.62 19.62 -3.94
CA ALA A 28 -4.66 20.07 -2.55
C ALA A 28 -4.90 18.96 -1.51
N ALA A 29 -5.76 17.97 -1.77
CA ALA A 29 -6.01 16.85 -0.86
C ALA A 29 -4.86 15.84 -0.83
N LEU A 30 -3.97 15.83 -1.81
CA LEU A 30 -2.74 15.03 -1.79
C LEU A 30 -1.56 15.81 -1.20
N ASP A 31 -1.62 17.15 -1.27
CA ASP A 31 -0.63 18.06 -0.72
C ASP A 31 -0.67 18.13 0.82
N VAL A 32 -1.82 17.82 1.45
CA VAL A 32 -1.89 17.75 2.92
C VAL A 32 -0.97 16.63 3.45
N PRO A 33 -0.18 16.87 4.51
CA PRO A 33 0.77 15.88 5.03
C PRO A 33 0.10 14.56 5.37
N SER A 34 -1.03 14.62 6.07
CA SER A 34 -1.80 13.47 6.51
C SER A 34 -3.29 13.75 6.40
N LEU A 35 -4.05 12.69 6.12
CA LEU A 35 -5.46 12.77 5.74
C LEU A 35 -6.14 11.43 6.01
N LYS A 36 -7.35 11.46 6.58
CA LYS A 36 -8.29 10.33 6.61
C LYS A 36 -9.27 10.49 5.46
N TYR A 37 -9.50 9.43 4.69
CA TYR A 37 -10.33 9.51 3.50
C TYR A 37 -11.32 8.36 3.34
N GLU A 38 -12.40 8.62 2.60
CA GLU A 38 -13.26 7.65 1.95
C GLU A 38 -13.21 7.86 0.44
N THR A 39 -13.03 6.80 -0.34
CA THR A 39 -12.71 6.89 -1.77
C THR A 39 -13.10 5.62 -2.53
N ARG A 40 -12.88 5.62 -3.85
CA ARG A 40 -13.01 4.44 -4.72
C ARG A 40 -11.69 4.04 -5.36
N VAL A 41 -11.69 2.90 -6.07
CA VAL A 41 -10.51 2.32 -6.73
C VAL A 41 -9.73 3.34 -7.59
N PRO A 42 -10.34 4.14 -8.48
CA PRO A 42 -9.58 5.01 -9.39
C PRO A 42 -8.70 6.03 -8.66
N GLN A 43 -9.19 6.56 -7.53
CA GLN A 43 -8.45 7.49 -6.70
C GLN A 43 -7.32 6.81 -5.91
N LEU A 44 -7.51 5.57 -5.46
CA LEU A 44 -6.43 4.79 -4.83
C LEU A 44 -5.30 4.53 -5.82
N GLU A 45 -5.64 4.06 -7.03
CA GLU A 45 -4.68 3.82 -8.10
C GLU A 45 -3.92 5.09 -8.46
N TYR A 46 -4.60 6.22 -8.54
CA TYR A 46 -3.97 7.51 -8.81
C TYR A 46 -3.02 7.95 -7.68
N MET A 47 -3.39 7.74 -6.41
CA MET A 47 -2.50 8.01 -5.28
C MET A 47 -1.25 7.13 -5.32
N CYS A 48 -1.39 5.83 -5.56
CA CYS A 48 -0.26 4.92 -5.73
C CYS A 48 0.64 5.36 -6.89
N LEU A 49 0.05 5.70 -8.04
CA LEU A 49 0.80 6.17 -9.21
C LEU A 49 1.62 7.43 -8.91
N ILE A 50 1.07 8.40 -8.18
CA ILE A 50 1.83 9.60 -7.77
C ILE A 50 3.01 9.22 -6.89
N MET A 51 2.78 8.38 -5.87
CA MET A 51 3.81 7.94 -4.94
C MET A 51 4.93 7.17 -5.66
N GLU A 52 4.56 6.24 -6.54
CA GLU A 52 5.48 5.45 -7.37
C GLU A 52 6.32 6.35 -8.29
N ASN A 53 5.68 7.32 -8.97
CA ASN A 53 6.39 8.27 -9.83
C ASN A 53 7.38 9.14 -9.04
N MET A 54 7.05 9.53 -7.81
CA MET A 54 7.98 10.26 -6.94
C MET A 54 9.22 9.42 -6.61
N VAL A 55 9.03 8.12 -6.35
CA VAL A 55 10.13 7.18 -6.09
C VAL A 55 11.00 7.00 -7.33
N LEU A 56 10.40 6.73 -8.49
CA LEU A 56 11.10 6.61 -9.78
C LEU A 56 11.90 7.86 -10.14
N THR A 57 11.36 9.04 -9.87
CA THR A 57 12.00 10.32 -10.18
C THR A 57 13.14 10.65 -9.23
N LYS A 58 12.92 10.53 -7.90
CA LYS A 58 13.88 10.99 -6.89
C LYS A 58 14.90 9.94 -6.47
N LYS A 59 14.60 8.65 -6.69
CA LYS A 59 15.46 7.50 -6.36
C LYS A 59 16.00 7.55 -4.92
N PRO A 60 15.12 7.62 -3.90
CA PRO A 60 15.50 7.97 -2.53
C PRO A 60 16.27 6.88 -1.74
N ARG A 61 16.63 5.75 -2.37
CA ARG A 61 17.08 4.51 -1.68
C ARG A 61 16.07 4.09 -0.61
N ALA A 62 14.84 3.80 -1.03
CA ALA A 62 13.75 3.44 -0.13
C ALA A 62 13.67 1.93 0.11
N ARG A 63 13.03 1.53 1.22
CA ARG A 63 12.31 0.26 1.32
C ARG A 63 10.86 0.49 0.96
N ILE A 64 10.31 -0.38 0.12
CA ILE A 64 8.94 -0.27 -0.37
C ILE A 64 8.15 -1.46 0.10
N TYR A 65 6.97 -1.21 0.65
CA TYR A 65 6.02 -2.25 1.00
C TYR A 65 4.70 -1.96 0.30
N ALA A 66 4.19 -2.93 -0.45
CA ALA A 66 2.93 -2.80 -1.16
C ALA A 66 2.01 -3.97 -0.81
N GLY A 67 0.73 -3.67 -0.61
CA GLY A 67 -0.26 -4.65 -0.22
C GLY A 67 -1.44 -4.65 -1.16
N PHE A 68 -1.75 -5.84 -1.65
CA PHE A 68 -2.94 -6.12 -2.41
C PHE A 68 -3.69 -7.26 -1.75
N GLN A 69 -4.96 -7.40 -2.11
CA GLN A 69 -5.71 -8.57 -1.69
C GLN A 69 -5.13 -9.87 -2.27
N LYS A 70 -4.84 -9.88 -3.57
CA LYS A 70 -4.32 -11.03 -4.33
C LYS A 70 -3.07 -10.61 -5.08
N LEU A 71 -2.08 -11.48 -5.17
CA LEU A 71 -0.85 -11.18 -5.90
C LEU A 71 -1.11 -10.94 -7.40
N SER A 72 -2.13 -11.58 -7.98
CA SER A 72 -2.57 -11.33 -9.36
C SER A 72 -3.04 -9.89 -9.64
N ARG A 73 -3.19 -9.04 -8.62
CA ARG A 73 -3.48 -7.61 -8.81
C ARG A 73 -2.25 -6.76 -9.01
N ALA A 74 -1.10 -7.22 -8.53
CA ALA A 74 0.20 -6.64 -8.83
C ALA A 74 0.73 -7.17 -10.18
N VAL A 75 -0.09 -7.16 -11.23
CA VAL A 75 0.30 -7.55 -12.60
C VAL A 75 0.50 -6.31 -13.47
N ASP A 76 0.92 -6.50 -14.72
CA ASP A 76 1.23 -5.40 -15.62
C ASP A 76 0.03 -4.45 -15.80
N PRO A 77 0.25 -3.13 -15.79
CA PRO A 77 1.55 -2.42 -15.74
C PRO A 77 2.07 -2.11 -14.33
N VAL A 78 1.39 -2.55 -13.26
CA VAL A 78 1.77 -2.26 -11.87
C VAL A 78 3.09 -2.92 -11.50
N LEU A 79 3.28 -4.17 -11.92
CA LEU A 79 4.48 -4.94 -11.59
C LEU A 79 5.76 -4.35 -12.19
N GLU A 80 5.70 -3.93 -13.45
CA GLU A 80 6.83 -3.29 -14.13
C GLU A 80 7.35 -2.07 -13.37
N ARG A 81 6.45 -1.28 -12.76
CA ARG A 81 6.85 -0.13 -11.95
C ARG A 81 7.53 -0.55 -10.65
N PHE A 82 7.07 -1.62 -10.01
CA PHE A 82 7.78 -2.18 -8.85
C PHE A 82 9.17 -2.72 -9.21
N PHE A 83 9.33 -3.37 -10.37
CA PHE A 83 10.64 -3.80 -10.86
C PHE A 83 11.55 -2.61 -11.11
N GLN A 84 11.07 -1.57 -11.80
CA GLN A 84 11.84 -0.35 -11.98
C GLN A 84 12.24 0.29 -10.65
N MET A 85 11.35 0.32 -9.65
CA MET A 85 11.67 0.84 -8.32
C MET A 85 12.73 0.00 -7.60
N ALA A 86 12.67 -1.33 -7.72
CA ALA A 86 13.62 -2.26 -7.14
C ALA A 86 15.07 -2.04 -7.62
N GLU A 87 15.28 -1.49 -8.83
CA GLU A 87 16.62 -1.22 -9.37
C GLU A 87 17.42 -0.16 -8.59
N PHE A 88 16.75 0.70 -7.80
CA PHE A 88 17.42 1.79 -7.07
C PHE A 88 16.97 1.92 -5.61
N CYS A 89 16.06 1.06 -5.17
CA CYS A 89 15.59 0.95 -3.80
C CYS A 89 16.35 -0.16 -3.07
N GLU A 90 16.27 -0.17 -1.73
CA GLU A 90 16.86 -1.24 -0.92
C GLU A 90 16.12 -2.58 -1.11
N GLY A 91 14.83 -2.51 -1.47
CA GLY A 91 14.00 -3.67 -1.76
C GLY A 91 12.53 -3.30 -1.85
N VAL A 92 11.76 -4.18 -2.50
CA VAL A 92 10.31 -4.09 -2.60
C VAL A 92 9.70 -5.37 -2.03
N THR A 93 8.76 -5.23 -1.10
CA THR A 93 8.02 -6.35 -0.51
C THR A 93 6.54 -6.21 -0.87
N ILE A 94 5.99 -7.22 -1.56
CA ILE A 94 4.60 -7.23 -2.02
C ILE A 94 3.81 -8.30 -1.26
N PHE A 95 2.75 -7.89 -0.58
CA PHE A 95 1.86 -8.75 0.19
C PHE A 95 0.58 -9.06 -0.60
N GLY A 96 0.11 -10.30 -0.52
CA GLY A 96 -1.19 -10.70 -1.07
C GLY A 96 -1.45 -12.20 -0.95
N GLU A 97 -2.70 -12.61 -1.15
CA GLU A 97 -3.03 -14.04 -1.30
C GLU A 97 -2.35 -14.59 -2.56
N ASN A 98 -1.67 -15.73 -2.43
CA ASN A 98 -0.97 -16.37 -3.53
C ASN A 98 -1.96 -17.12 -4.43
N ASP A 99 -2.50 -16.40 -5.42
CA ASP A 99 -3.46 -16.91 -6.40
C ASP A 99 -2.87 -17.09 -7.81
N LYS A 100 -1.63 -16.61 -8.02
CA LYS A 100 -0.94 -16.67 -9.30
C LYS A 100 0.56 -16.77 -9.09
N ALA A 101 1.24 -17.54 -9.94
CA ALA A 101 2.70 -17.53 -10.00
C ALA A 101 3.20 -16.16 -10.48
N MET A 102 3.97 -15.48 -9.62
CA MET A 102 4.48 -14.15 -9.91
C MET A 102 5.85 -14.20 -10.60
N PRO A 103 6.12 -13.29 -11.55
CA PRO A 103 7.46 -13.13 -12.13
C PRO A 103 8.50 -12.82 -11.06
N LYS A 104 9.69 -13.42 -11.18
CA LYS A 104 10.79 -13.22 -10.22
C LYS A 104 11.61 -11.97 -10.59
N HIS A 105 12.11 -11.29 -9.57
CA HIS A 105 13.03 -10.16 -9.69
C HIS A 105 13.87 -10.08 -8.41
N ASP A 106 15.18 -9.86 -8.53
CA ASP A 106 16.11 -9.98 -7.39
C ASP A 106 15.86 -8.94 -6.28
N GLY A 107 15.33 -7.77 -6.64
CA GLY A 107 14.92 -6.73 -5.70
C GLY A 107 13.45 -6.77 -5.24
N VAL A 108 12.67 -7.80 -5.62
CA VAL A 108 11.25 -7.93 -5.23
C VAL A 108 10.99 -9.24 -4.50
N GLU A 109 10.48 -9.12 -3.28
CA GLU A 109 10.00 -10.23 -2.48
C GLU A 109 8.46 -10.26 -2.44
N TYR A 110 7.88 -11.45 -2.60
CA TYR A 110 6.45 -11.67 -2.43
C TYR A 110 6.18 -12.39 -1.10
N ILE A 111 5.33 -11.79 -0.27
CA ILE A 111 4.83 -12.37 0.98
C ILE A 111 3.42 -12.90 0.75
N SER A 112 3.30 -14.22 0.72
CA SER A 112 2.01 -14.90 0.63
C SER A 112 1.25 -14.75 1.95
N LEU A 113 0.12 -14.07 1.90
CA LEU A 113 -0.80 -13.98 3.02
C LEU A 113 -1.69 -15.24 3.08
N PRO A 114 -1.97 -15.78 4.27
CA PRO A 114 -2.94 -16.87 4.40
C PRO A 114 -4.35 -16.37 4.06
N PRO A 115 -5.26 -17.26 3.63
CA PRO A 115 -6.65 -16.88 3.38
C PRO A 115 -7.26 -16.16 4.59
N ARG A 116 -8.01 -15.09 4.33
CA ARG A 116 -8.67 -14.26 5.37
C ARG A 116 -7.75 -13.46 6.29
N HIS A 117 -6.44 -13.41 6.02
CA HIS A 117 -5.56 -12.51 6.75
C HIS A 117 -6.06 -11.06 6.62
N LYS A 118 -6.05 -10.27 7.69
CA LYS A 118 -6.65 -8.91 7.68
C LYS A 118 -6.10 -8.01 6.56
N LEU A 119 -4.79 -8.04 6.31
CA LEU A 119 -4.17 -7.33 5.18
C LEU A 119 -4.75 -7.66 3.80
N THR A 120 -5.43 -8.80 3.60
CA THR A 120 -6.07 -9.09 2.30
C THR A 120 -7.31 -8.24 2.06
N ARG A 121 -7.81 -7.54 3.09
CA ARG A 121 -8.85 -6.50 2.96
C ARG A 121 -8.28 -5.08 2.86
N GLU A 122 -6.96 -4.95 2.72
CA GLU A 122 -6.29 -3.66 2.72
C GLU A 122 -5.48 -3.47 1.45
N TRP A 123 -5.59 -2.27 0.89
CA TRP A 123 -4.72 -1.77 -0.16
C TRP A 123 -3.74 -0.80 0.47
N PHE A 124 -2.44 -1.02 0.33
CA PHE A 124 -1.44 -0.10 0.88
C PHE A 124 -0.20 0.05 0.01
N LEU A 125 0.44 1.19 0.17
CA LEU A 125 1.78 1.47 -0.33
C LEU A 125 2.53 2.28 0.73
N VAL A 126 3.69 1.79 1.14
CA VAL A 126 4.57 2.43 2.10
C VAL A 126 5.93 2.61 1.45
N VAL A 127 6.42 3.85 1.44
CA VAL A 127 7.75 4.22 0.99
C VAL A 127 8.50 4.76 2.20
N GLN A 128 9.48 4.00 2.66
CA GLN A 128 10.31 4.35 3.80
C GLN A 128 11.74 4.62 3.31
N ALA A 129 12.18 5.87 3.40
CA ALA A 129 13.55 6.25 3.13
C ALA A 129 13.99 7.36 4.09
N PRO A 130 15.31 7.57 4.26
CA PRO A 130 15.82 8.72 5.01
C PRO A 130 15.31 10.06 4.46
N THR A 131 15.22 10.19 3.13
CA THR A 131 14.89 11.44 2.41
C THR A 131 13.47 11.50 1.87
N MET A 132 12.70 10.41 1.97
CA MET A 132 11.32 10.33 1.48
C MET A 132 10.52 9.36 2.36
N LYS A 133 9.52 9.87 3.06
CA LYS A 133 8.59 9.07 3.86
C LYS A 133 7.17 9.38 3.44
N GLN A 134 6.47 8.39 2.93
CA GLN A 134 5.07 8.50 2.56
C GLN A 134 4.39 7.15 2.63
N MET A 135 3.13 7.14 3.03
CA MET A 135 2.30 5.94 3.07
C MET A 135 0.86 6.28 2.69
N MET A 136 0.18 5.28 2.16
CA MET A 136 -1.28 5.18 2.16
C MET A 136 -1.69 3.76 2.55
N VAL A 137 -2.80 3.64 3.29
CA VAL A 137 -3.50 2.37 3.53
C VAL A 137 -5.00 2.60 3.44
N ALA A 138 -5.71 1.70 2.78
CA ALA A 138 -7.14 1.77 2.59
C ALA A 138 -7.78 0.40 2.84
N TYR A 139 -8.78 0.37 3.71
CA TYR A 139 -9.61 -0.79 3.99
C TYR A 139 -10.78 -0.87 3.00
N ASP A 140 -10.95 -2.04 2.38
CA ASP A 140 -12.07 -2.35 1.50
C ASP A 140 -13.36 -2.56 2.32
N MET A 141 -14.27 -1.58 2.26
CA MET A 141 -15.52 -1.59 3.01
C MET A 141 -16.51 -2.63 2.48
N ASP A 142 -16.56 -2.79 1.15
CA ASP A 142 -17.52 -3.67 0.50
C ASP A 142 -17.05 -5.12 0.55
N GLY A 143 -15.74 -5.33 0.41
CA GLY A 143 -15.13 -6.64 0.25
C GLY A 143 -15.15 -7.09 -1.20
N PHE A 144 -14.21 -7.96 -1.51
CA PHE A 144 -13.93 -8.38 -2.89
C PHE A 144 -14.95 -9.33 -3.50
N GLY A 145 -15.13 -9.19 -4.82
CA GLY A 145 -16.00 -10.06 -5.60
C GLY A 145 -17.48 -9.96 -5.23
N LYS A 146 -17.86 -8.91 -4.51
CA LYS A 146 -19.25 -8.65 -4.11
C LYS A 146 -19.98 -7.68 -5.03
N LEU A 147 -19.26 -6.80 -5.72
CA LEU A 147 -19.82 -5.86 -6.68
C LEU A 147 -19.61 -6.39 -8.10
N GLU A 148 -20.56 -6.10 -8.99
CA GLU A 148 -20.41 -6.40 -10.42
C GLU A 148 -19.32 -5.52 -11.07
N VAL A 149 -19.18 -4.29 -10.59
CA VAL A 149 -18.16 -3.32 -11.04
C VAL A 149 -17.15 -3.13 -9.92
N GLU A 150 -15.94 -3.66 -10.10
CA GLU A 150 -14.87 -3.63 -9.09
C GLU A 150 -14.42 -2.20 -8.76
N GLU A 151 -14.49 -1.29 -9.74
CA GLU A 151 -14.10 0.11 -9.62
C GLU A 151 -15.03 0.93 -8.70
N GLU A 152 -16.23 0.42 -8.43
CA GLU A 152 -17.21 1.06 -7.55
C GLU A 152 -17.01 0.73 -6.07
N ARG A 153 -16.07 -0.17 -5.75
CA ARG A 153 -15.75 -0.52 -4.36
C ARG A 153 -15.34 0.70 -3.56
N ASN A 154 -15.91 0.80 -2.38
CA ASN A 154 -15.70 1.87 -1.42
C ASN A 154 -14.60 1.48 -0.46
N PHE A 155 -13.68 2.41 -0.25
CA PHE A 155 -12.55 2.26 0.61
C PHE A 155 -12.52 3.37 1.64
N LYS A 156 -12.04 3.03 2.83
CA LYS A 156 -11.74 3.99 3.89
C LYS A 156 -10.28 3.87 4.26
N GLY A 157 -9.56 4.98 4.32
CA GLY A 157 -8.11 4.92 4.46
C GLY A 157 -7.49 6.13 5.11
N VAL A 158 -6.18 6.06 5.21
CA VAL A 158 -5.34 7.12 5.74
C VAL A 158 -4.10 7.25 4.85
N LYS A 159 -3.70 8.51 4.62
CA LYS A 159 -2.44 8.90 3.99
C LYS A 159 -1.60 9.61 5.05
N SER A 160 -0.28 9.44 5.01
CA SER A 160 0.62 10.21 5.86
C SER A 160 2.01 10.36 5.25
N ILE A 161 2.63 11.52 5.48
CA ILE A 161 4.07 11.75 5.26
C ILE A 161 4.82 11.96 6.59
N HIS A 162 4.12 11.93 7.73
CA HIS A 162 4.75 12.10 9.03
C HIS A 162 5.68 10.92 9.34
N PRO A 163 6.97 11.17 9.65
CA PRO A 163 7.96 10.12 9.84
C PRO A 163 7.54 9.03 10.82
N ALA A 164 7.03 9.42 12.00
CA ALA A 164 6.62 8.47 13.04
C ALA A 164 5.54 7.49 12.56
N VAL A 165 4.60 7.94 11.72
CA VAL A 165 3.52 7.09 11.18
C VAL A 165 4.07 6.15 10.11
N VAL A 166 4.89 6.66 9.20
CA VAL A 166 5.49 5.89 8.10
C VAL A 166 6.48 4.85 8.64
N ASP A 167 7.32 5.23 9.61
CA ASP A 167 8.28 4.33 10.23
C ASP A 167 7.57 3.23 11.03
N ARG A 168 6.47 3.54 11.73
CA ARG A 168 5.62 2.53 12.38
C ARG A 168 5.01 1.57 11.36
N ALA A 169 4.50 2.09 10.23
CA ALA A 169 3.93 1.27 9.17
C ALA A 169 4.96 0.28 8.61
N ALA A 170 6.16 0.77 8.28
CA ALA A 170 7.26 -0.05 7.79
C ALA A 170 7.70 -1.10 8.83
N ALA A 171 7.83 -0.73 10.10
CA ALA A 171 8.21 -1.66 11.17
C ALA A 171 7.21 -2.80 11.35
N LEU A 172 5.91 -2.51 11.31
CA LEU A 172 4.86 -3.53 11.39
C LEU A 172 4.90 -4.52 10.22
N LEU A 173 5.15 -4.03 9.01
CA LEU A 173 5.22 -4.85 7.80
C LEU A 173 6.51 -5.68 7.75
N GLU A 174 7.63 -5.11 8.19
CA GLU A 174 8.91 -5.80 8.32
C GLU A 174 8.83 -6.94 9.34
N GLU A 175 8.25 -6.69 10.53
CA GLU A 175 8.03 -7.72 11.55
C GLU A 175 7.17 -8.87 10.98
N LEU A 176 6.11 -8.53 10.24
CA LEU A 176 5.25 -9.52 9.61
C LEU A 176 6.02 -10.35 8.57
N ALA A 177 6.80 -9.71 7.70
CA ALA A 177 7.61 -10.38 6.68
C ALA A 177 8.64 -11.33 7.31
N GLN A 178 9.33 -10.90 8.37
CA GLN A 178 10.32 -11.71 9.08
C GLN A 178 9.68 -12.89 9.84
N SER A 179 8.47 -12.72 10.38
CA SER A 179 7.75 -13.79 11.09
C SER A 179 7.40 -15.00 10.20
N ARG A 180 7.50 -14.85 8.87
CA ARG A 180 7.37 -15.94 7.90
C ARG A 180 8.57 -16.88 7.92
N LEU A 181 9.77 -16.39 8.23
CA LEU A 181 11.02 -17.15 8.18
C LEU A 181 11.23 -18.06 9.41
N THR A 182 10.32 -18.01 10.39
CA THR A 182 10.42 -18.73 11.66
C THR A 182 9.48 -19.95 11.75
N VAL A 183 8.90 -20.40 10.63
CA VAL A 183 8.04 -21.60 10.54
C VAL A 183 8.66 -22.64 9.63
#